data_AF-A0A7V5YSN3-F1
#
_entry.id   AF-A0A7V5YSN3-F1
#
_cell.length_a   1.000
_cell.length_b   1.000
_cell.length_c   1.000
_cell.angle_alpha   90.00
_cell.angle_beta   90.00
_cell.angle_gamma   90.00
#
_symmetry.space_group_name_H-M   'P 1'
#
loop_
_entity.id
_entity.type
_entity.pdbx_description
1 polymer ?
#
loop_
_entity_poly.entity_id
_entity_poly.type
_entity_poly.pdbx_seq_one_letter_code
_entity_poly.pdbx_strand_id
1 'polypeptide(L)' 'MSLPAGVTFRDLFVQALNTAPFPWQERLAGEHLRRLLIRIPTGAGKTAGIVLAWLWRRRFDPSEEVREETPRRLIYCLP' A
#
# COMPACT_ATOMS: atom_id res chain seq x y z
N MET A 1 6.14 -15.12 -9.66
CA MET A 1 5.78 -15.07 -8.23
C MET A 1 4.32 -14.69 -8.16
N SER A 2 3.42 -15.67 -8.09
CA SER A 2 1.96 -15.45 -8.13
C SER A 2 1.42 -15.54 -6.71
N LEU A 3 0.69 -14.53 -6.27
CA LEU A 3 -0.02 -14.51 -5.00
C LEU A 3 -1.38 -15.21 -5.21
N PRO A 4 -1.81 -16.13 -4.31
CA PRO A 4 -3.09 -16.83 -4.45
C PRO A 4 -4.30 -15.88 -4.41
N ALA A 5 -5.44 -16.35 -4.91
CA ALA A 5 -6.70 -15.59 -4.81
C ALA A 5 -7.08 -15.39 -3.33
N GLY A 6 -7.50 -14.18 -2.95
CA GLY A 6 -7.86 -13.83 -1.56
C GLY A 6 -6.70 -13.37 -0.67
N VAL A 7 -5.53 -13.08 -1.23
CA VAL A 7 -4.39 -12.48 -0.52
C VAL A 7 -4.78 -11.15 0.09
N THR A 8 -4.29 -10.85 1.29
CA THR A 8 -4.51 -9.57 1.98
C THR A 8 -3.31 -8.63 1.79
N PHE A 9 -3.50 -7.34 2.12
CA PHE A 9 -2.40 -6.38 2.15
C PHE A 9 -1.28 -6.83 3.10
N ARG A 10 -1.64 -7.40 4.25
CA ARG A 10 -0.69 -7.94 5.23
C ARG A 10 0.17 -9.05 4.63
N ASP A 11 -0.43 -9.97 3.87
CA ASP A 11 0.30 -11.07 3.23
C ASP A 11 1.32 -10.53 2.20
N LEU A 12 0.90 -9.57 1.36
CA LEU A 12 1.81 -8.87 0.44
C LEU A 12 2.97 -8.20 1.20
N PHE A 13 2.65 -7.53 2.31
CA PHE A 13 3.63 -6.78 3.10
C PHE A 13 4.66 -7.69 3.76
N VAL A 14 4.19 -8.78 4.39
CA VAL A 14 5.05 -9.81 5.00
C VAL A 14 5.90 -10.48 3.93
N GLN A 15 5.33 -10.81 2.77
CA GLN A 15 6.09 -11.41 1.68
C GLN A 15 7.19 -10.47 1.15
N ALA A 16 6.93 -9.17 1.07
CA ALA A 16 7.86 -8.18 0.53
C ALA A 16 8.99 -7.82 1.50
N LEU A 17 8.69 -7.71 2.80
CA LEU A 17 9.58 -7.12 3.80
C LEU A 17 9.94 -8.05 4.97
N ASN A 18 9.39 -9.27 4.98
CA ASN A 18 9.56 -10.25 6.05
C ASN A 18 9.22 -9.72 7.45
N THR A 19 8.27 -8.79 7.52
CA THR A 19 7.79 -8.17 8.76
C THR A 19 6.33 -7.77 8.62
N ALA A 20 5.61 -7.67 9.74
CA ALA A 20 4.20 -7.27 9.72
C ALA A 20 4.06 -5.75 9.51
N PRO A 21 3.02 -5.30 8.78
CA PRO A 21 2.74 -3.87 8.64
C PRO A 21 2.28 -3.26 9.97
N PHE A 22 2.58 -1.96 10.14
CA PHE A 22 1.94 -1.14 11.15
C PHE A 22 0.46 -0.92 10.83
N PRO A 23 -0.40 -0.69 11.84
CA PRO A 23 -1.84 -0.45 11.62
C PRO A 23 -2.14 0.70 10.65
N TRP A 24 -1.30 1.75 10.64
CA TRP A 24 -1.50 2.87 9.72
C TRP A 24 -1.22 2.49 8.25
N GLN A 25 -0.36 1.50 8.00
CA GLN A 25 -0.04 1.01 6.66
C GLN A 25 -1.18 0.15 6.12
N GLU A 26 -1.76 -0.71 6.96
CA GLU A 26 -2.97 -1.49 6.60
C GLU A 26 -4.14 -0.55 6.29
N ARG A 27 -4.36 0.47 7.13
CA ARG A 27 -5.37 1.50 6.87
C ARG A 27 -5.11 2.24 5.55
N LEU A 28 -3.87 2.66 5.31
CA LEU A 28 -3.50 3.35 4.07
C LEU A 28 -3.83 2.54 2.81
N ALA A 29 -3.71 1.20 2.85
CA ALA A 29 -4.05 0.34 1.73
C ALA A 29 -5.53 0.44 1.33
N GLY A 30 -6.44 0.58 2.29
CA GLY A 30 -7.88 0.69 2.06
C GLY A 30 -8.40 2.11 1.79
N GLU A 31 -7.66 3.16 2.12
CA GLU A 31 -8.12 4.55 2.06
C GLU A 31 -8.13 5.18 0.66
N HIS A 32 -9.10 6.05 0.36
CA HIS A 32 -9.14 6.77 -0.92
C HIS A 32 -7.99 7.79 -1.03
N LEU A 33 -7.09 7.60 -2.02
CA LEU A 33 -5.86 8.39 -2.14
C LEU A 33 -6.02 9.83 -2.66
N ARG A 34 -7.23 10.23 -3.11
CA ARG A 34 -7.42 11.51 -3.84
C ARG A 34 -7.09 12.75 -2.99
N ARG A 35 -7.17 12.70 -1.65
CA ARG A 35 -6.85 13.80 -0.72
C ARG A 35 -6.41 13.29 0.66
N LEU A 36 -5.36 12.48 0.72
CA LEU A 36 -4.90 11.91 1.98
C LEU A 36 -3.68 12.64 2.54
N LEU A 37 -3.80 13.15 3.77
CA LEU A 37 -2.68 13.70 4.55
C LEU A 37 -2.44 12.81 5.77
N ILE A 38 -1.24 12.25 5.88
CA ILE A 38 -0.84 11.41 7.02
C ILE A 38 0.37 12.04 7.74
N ARG A 39 0.30 12.14 9.06
CA ARG A 39 1.43 12.55 9.91
C ARG A 39 2.02 11.32 10.57
N ILE A 40 3.15 10.85 10.05
CA ILE A 40 3.85 9.66 10.53
C ILE A 40 5.29 10.04 10.92
N PRO A 41 5.76 9.67 12.13
CA PRO A 41 7.10 10.00 12.59
C PRO A 41 8.19 9.40 11.70
N THR A 42 9.40 9.94 11.78
CA THR A 42 10.59 9.38 11.10
C THR A 42 10.88 7.99 11.68
N GLY A 43 11.40 7.09 10.84
CA GLY A 43 11.67 5.70 11.24
C GLY A 43 10.44 4.77 11.24
N ALA A 44 9.20 5.26 11.18
CA ALA A 44 8.00 4.43 11.23
C ALA A 44 7.62 3.75 9.89
N GLY A 45 8.58 3.51 9.00
CA GLY A 45 8.35 2.76 7.75
C GLY A 45 7.48 3.47 6.72
N LYS A 46 7.56 4.80 6.61
CA LYS A 46 6.76 5.60 5.64
C LYS A 46 6.88 5.10 4.21
N THR A 47 8.12 4.86 3.76
CA THR A 47 8.41 4.40 2.39
C THR A 47 7.75 3.07 2.09
N ALA A 48 7.94 2.07 2.97
CA ALA A 48 7.30 0.77 2.87
C ALA A 48 5.77 0.89 2.80
N GLY A 49 5.17 1.68 3.69
CA GLY A 49 3.72 1.90 3.72
C GLY A 49 3.18 2.51 2.42
N ILE A 50 3.80 3.60 1.94
CA ILE A 50 3.34 4.31 0.74
C ILE A 50 3.51 3.44 -0.52
N VAL A 51 4.68 2.81 -0.68
CA VAL A 51 4.99 2.01 -1.88
C VAL A 51 4.12 0.77 -1.95
N LEU A 52 4.00 0.03 -0.84
CA LEU A 52 3.22 -1.20 -0.83
C LEU A 52 1.71 -0.94 -0.87
N ALA A 53 1.22 0.14 -0.24
CA ALA A 53 -0.20 0.52 -0.36
C ALA A 53 -0.56 0.88 -1.81
N TRP A 54 0.31 1.64 -2.51
CA TRP A 54 0.12 1.93 -3.92
C TRP A 54 0.13 0.67 -4.79
N LEU A 55 1.12 -0.23 -4.58
CA LEU A 55 1.23 -1.48 -5.33
C LEU A 55 0.02 -2.39 -5.10
N TRP A 56 -0.40 -2.51 -3.84
CA TRP A 56 -1.60 -3.25 -3.42
C TRP A 56 -2.82 -2.76 -4.19
N ARG A 57 -3.13 -1.47 -4.08
CA ARG A 57 -4.29 -0.87 -4.72
C ARG A 57 -4.30 -1.05 -6.23
N ARG A 58 -3.11 -1.01 -6.84
CA ARG A 58 -2.98 -1.14 -8.30
C ARG A 58 -3.19 -2.56 -8.81
N ARG A 59 -2.88 -3.59 -8.01
CA ARG A 59 -2.77 -4.99 -8.50
C ARG A 59 -3.66 -5.99 -7.80
N PHE A 60 -3.89 -5.79 -6.51
CA PHE A 60 -4.48 -6.80 -5.62
C PHE A 60 -5.74 -6.32 -4.92
N ASP A 61 -6.12 -5.04 -5.05
CA ASP A 61 -7.38 -4.57 -4.50
C ASP A 61 -8.56 -5.39 -5.03
N PRO A 62 -9.47 -5.87 -4.16
CA PRO A 62 -10.66 -6.60 -4.58
C PRO A 62 -11.56 -5.79 -5.53
N SER A 63 -11.56 -4.46 -5.41
CA SER A 63 -12.31 -3.59 -6.29
C SER A 63 -11.56 -3.34 -7.60
N GLU A 64 -12.16 -3.74 -8.72
CA GLU A 64 -11.63 -3.44 -10.06
C GLU A 64 -11.58 -1.93 -10.31
N GLU A 65 -12.60 -1.19 -9.89
CA GLU A 65 -12.63 0.27 -9.97
C GLU A 65 -11.42 0.91 -9.27
N VAL A 66 -11.09 0.45 -8.07
CA VAL A 66 -9.91 0.95 -7.35
C VAL A 66 -8.62 0.65 -8.12
N ARG A 67 -8.49 -0.54 -8.73
CA ARG A 67 -7.31 -0.90 -9.52
C ARG A 67 -7.18 -0.05 -10.79
N GLU A 68 -8.29 0.28 -11.43
CA GLU A 68 -8.34 1.12 -12.63
C GLU A 68 -8.02 2.58 -12.31
N GLU A 69 -8.66 3.13 -11.26
CA GLU A 69 -8.47 4.51 -10.81
C GLU A 69 -7.06 4.77 -10.25
N THR A 70 -6.45 3.77 -9.61
CA THR A 70 -5.13 3.93 -8.99
C THR A 70 -4.08 4.23 -10.05
N PRO A 71 -3.36 5.37 -10.02
CA PRO A 71 -2.41 5.72 -11.07
C PRO A 71 -1.30 4.68 -11.28
N ARG A 72 -0.85 4.52 -12.53
CA ARG A 72 0.26 3.61 -12.89
C ARG A 72 1.64 4.08 -12.43
N ARG A 73 1.78 5.34 -12.01
CA ARG A 73 3.04 5.94 -11.59
C ARG A 73 2.89 6.49 -10.18
N LEU A 74 3.83 6.14 -9.32
CA LEU A 74 4.00 6.73 -7.99
C LEU A 74 5.17 7.71 -8.06
N ILE A 75 4.91 8.97 -7.73
CA ILE A 75 5.97 9.99 -7.57
C ILE A 75 6.27 10.07 -6.08
N TYR A 76 7.51 9.78 -5.71
CA TYR A 76 7.97 9.81 -4.32
C TYR A 76 9.02 10.90 -4.17
N CYS A 77 8.66 11.99 -3.50
CA CYS A 77 9.55 13.11 -3.24
C CYS A 77 10.23 12.91 -1.88
N LEU A 78 11.56 12.83 -1.90
CA LEU A 78 12.38 12.89 -0.70
C LEU A 78 12.79 14.36 -0.45
N PRO A 79 12.95 14.77 0.83
CA PRO A 79 13.54 16.06 1.16
C PRO A 79 15.00 16.16 0.70
#